data_AF-A0A1C5F809-F1
#
_entry.id   AF-A0A1C5F809-F1
#
_cell.length_a   1.000
_cell.length_b   1.000
_cell.length_c   1.000
_cell.angle_alpha   90.00
_cell.angle_beta   90.00
_cell.angle_gamma   90.00
#
_symmetry.space_group_name_H-M   'P 1'
#
loop_
_entity.id
_entity.type
_entity.pdbx_description
1 polymer ?
#
loop_
_entity_poly.entity_id
_entity_poly.type
_entity_poly.pdbx_seq_one_letter_code
_entity_poly.pdbx_strand_id
1 'polypeptide(L)'
;MNASPSQPHPAEWPETQELLATEERGLPAGRHDFHKEHLMARIHDDLRTNTTPGTPSAPAPARQRNPFLRRTILLPAAACAVAGAAVAGFALTGGGDGGDGKTPLATGPALTTHIGTADAKGASQLLNRISLAAADTSGPTVRDGQYIYVASKVASTFPKTVDDKTTIVSQELHPRQVWQSPDGKDGWLIERGETGDKGITLASSVPMSAAYNTLAKLPTDPDALLKKIYQDVDKNRDKEVPRDQAAFVAIGDLLSESYPPAELVPTLYKVAAKIPGVVAVDDAVDATGRHGVAVARLNEQDGQREEWIFDKKTLALLGERTVQVKAVPGAGDDALKPGTIASTSAITQRAVVDGIKQTPSGSQAG
;
A
#
# COMPACT_ATOMS: atom_id res chain seq x y z
N MET A 1 35.25 -30.63 78.30
CA MET A 1 35.56 -29.20 78.50
C MET A 1 35.72 -28.55 77.14
N ASN A 2 34.86 -27.57 76.84
CA ASN A 2 34.96 -26.37 75.97
C ASN A 2 35.89 -26.40 74.74
N ALA A 3 35.61 -25.76 73.61
CA ALA A 3 34.48 -25.11 72.95
C ALA A 3 35.11 -24.62 71.63
N SER A 4 34.53 -24.93 70.47
CA SER A 4 34.90 -24.27 69.20
C SER A 4 33.74 -23.38 68.76
N PRO A 5 33.98 -22.11 68.40
CA PRO A 5 32.93 -21.12 68.19
C PRO A 5 32.31 -21.21 66.79
N SER A 6 31.03 -20.87 66.76
CA SER A 6 30.10 -20.81 65.65
C SER A 6 30.49 -19.76 64.58
N GLN A 7 30.17 -20.09 63.32
CA GLN A 7 30.05 -19.13 62.21
C GLN A 7 29.00 -18.05 62.52
N PRO A 8 29.22 -16.81 62.04
CA PRO A 8 28.14 -15.89 61.70
C PRO A 8 27.91 -15.84 60.19
N HIS A 9 26.70 -16.25 59.82
CA HIS A 9 26.04 -16.02 58.54
C HIS A 9 25.64 -14.54 58.41
N PRO A 10 25.98 -13.81 57.33
CA PRO A 10 25.43 -12.49 57.10
C PRO A 10 24.03 -12.60 56.48
N ALA A 11 23.06 -12.42 57.37
CA ALA A 11 21.78 -11.74 57.23
C ALA A 11 21.12 -11.67 55.85
N GLU A 12 20.00 -12.41 55.78
CA GLU A 12 18.79 -12.15 55.00
C GLU A 12 18.46 -10.65 54.96
N TRP A 13 18.25 -10.15 53.74
CA TRP A 13 17.74 -8.81 53.52
C TRP A 13 16.22 -8.81 53.78
N PRO A 14 15.68 -7.86 54.56
CA PRO A 14 14.25 -7.79 54.84
C PRO A 14 13.47 -7.34 53.59
N GLU A 15 12.59 -8.21 53.10
CA GLU A 15 11.40 -7.82 52.36
C GLU A 15 10.52 -6.97 53.29
N THR A 16 10.35 -5.68 52.96
CA THR A 16 9.13 -4.86 53.08
C THR A 16 9.50 -3.38 53.21
N GLN A 17 9.55 -2.66 52.09
CA GLN A 17 9.31 -1.23 52.05
C GLN A 17 8.40 -0.90 50.88
N GLU A 18 7.16 -0.59 51.26
CA GLU A 18 6.21 0.32 50.62
C GLU A 18 6.12 0.29 49.09
N LEU A 19 5.09 -0.41 48.61
CA LEU A 19 4.48 -0.25 47.29
C LEU A 19 4.03 1.21 47.11
N LEU A 20 4.95 2.07 46.66
CA LEU A 20 4.57 3.27 45.92
C LEU A 20 4.18 2.80 44.51
N ALA A 21 2.92 3.05 44.17
CA ALA A 21 2.35 2.81 42.85
C ALA A 21 3.26 3.44 41.79
N THR A 22 4.02 2.60 41.09
CA THR A 22 4.78 3.02 39.92
C THR A 22 3.75 3.20 38.81
N GLU A 23 3.57 4.46 38.39
CA GLU A 23 2.81 4.77 37.19
C GLU A 23 3.36 3.93 36.03
N GLU A 24 2.51 3.07 35.47
CA GLU A 24 2.71 2.41 34.19
C GLU A 24 2.87 3.48 33.11
N ARG A 25 4.11 3.92 32.89
CA ARG A 25 4.50 4.70 31.72
C ARG A 25 4.67 3.73 30.55
N GLY A 26 3.56 3.30 29.97
CA GLY A 26 3.55 2.50 28.75
C GLY A 26 3.92 3.34 27.53
N LEU A 27 4.95 2.93 26.79
CA LEU A 27 5.29 3.38 25.43
C LEU A 27 6.22 2.35 24.75
N PRO A 28 6.26 2.22 23.41
CA PRO A 28 5.15 2.25 22.45
C PRO A 28 5.18 1.05 21.46
N ALA A 29 4.01 0.66 20.95
CA ALA A 29 3.87 -0.27 19.83
C ALA A 29 4.43 0.35 18.55
N GLY A 30 5.21 -0.40 17.78
CA GLY A 30 5.83 0.15 16.59
C GLY A 30 6.31 -0.89 15.59
N ARG A 31 5.91 -0.64 14.34
CA ARG A 31 6.51 -1.11 13.06
C ARG A 31 5.82 -2.25 12.31
N HIS A 32 4.59 -2.58 12.68
CA HIS A 32 3.51 -2.95 11.74
C HIS A 32 2.34 -1.96 11.77
N ASP A 33 2.44 -0.97 12.66
CA ASP A 33 1.37 -0.07 12.99
C ASP A 33 1.23 1.11 12.03
N PHE A 34 2.17 1.41 11.13
CA PHE A 34 1.99 2.58 10.27
C PHE A 34 0.85 2.41 9.25
N HIS A 35 0.82 1.29 8.52
CA HIS A 35 -0.28 0.99 7.60
C HIS A 35 -1.56 0.56 8.34
N LYS A 36 -1.41 -0.14 9.47
CA LYS A 36 -2.52 -0.56 10.32
C LYS A 36 -3.16 0.60 11.08
N GLU A 37 -2.42 1.57 11.60
CA GLU A 37 -2.93 2.78 12.26
C GLU A 37 -3.57 3.72 11.25
N HIS A 38 -3.01 3.84 10.04
CA HIS A 38 -3.66 4.56 8.96
C HIS A 38 -5.02 3.93 8.58
N LEU A 39 -5.14 2.60 8.66
CA LEU A 39 -6.38 1.85 8.44
C LEU A 39 -7.32 1.90 9.66
N MET A 40 -6.79 1.80 10.89
CA MET A 40 -7.55 1.76 12.15
C MET A 40 -8.03 3.13 12.61
N ALA A 41 -7.29 4.20 12.32
CA ALA A 41 -7.75 5.58 12.48
C ALA A 41 -8.98 5.85 11.60
N ARG A 42 -8.99 5.27 10.40
CA ARG A 42 -10.11 5.35 9.45
C ARG A 42 -11.35 4.59 9.93
N ILE A 43 -11.15 3.44 10.57
CA ILE A 43 -12.24 2.62 11.15
C ILE A 43 -12.83 3.27 12.43
N HIS A 44 -12.01 3.93 13.26
CA HIS A 44 -12.48 4.58 14.49
C HIS A 44 -13.30 5.85 14.24
N ASP A 45 -12.95 6.65 13.22
CA ASP A 45 -13.74 7.82 12.82
C ASP A 45 -15.13 7.41 12.29
N ASP A 46 -15.21 6.35 11.49
CA ASP A 46 -16.47 5.81 10.95
C ASP A 46 -17.41 5.25 12.04
N LEU A 47 -16.87 4.67 13.12
CA LEU A 47 -17.65 4.17 14.26
C LEU A 47 -18.14 5.29 15.18
N ARG A 48 -17.37 6.38 15.33
CA ARG A 48 -17.78 7.55 16.11
C ARG A 48 -18.88 8.35 15.44
N THR A 49 -18.87 8.47 14.11
CA THR A 49 -19.95 9.12 13.36
C THR A 49 -21.26 8.32 13.34
N ASN A 50 -21.19 7.00 13.55
CA ASN A 50 -22.35 6.11 13.55
C ASN A 50 -22.94 5.83 14.94
N THR A 51 -22.34 6.33 16.02
CA THR A 51 -22.84 6.13 17.38
C THR A 51 -23.48 7.42 17.93
N THR A 52 -24.66 7.75 17.43
CA THR A 52 -25.63 8.53 18.22
C THR A 52 -26.70 7.57 18.72
N PRO A 53 -26.75 7.24 20.03
CA PRO A 53 -27.82 6.40 20.56
C PRO A 53 -29.16 7.15 20.50
N GLY A 54 -30.03 6.72 19.59
CA GLY A 54 -31.42 7.19 19.52
C GLY A 54 -32.17 6.79 20.79
N THR A 55 -32.69 7.78 21.52
CA THR A 55 -33.63 7.55 22.62
C THR A 55 -35.01 7.23 22.04
N PRO A 56 -35.73 6.20 22.51
CA PRO A 56 -37.05 5.86 22.00
C PRO A 56 -38.12 6.76 22.64
N SER A 57 -39.04 7.30 21.83
CA SER A 57 -40.26 7.96 22.31
C SER A 57 -41.50 7.40 21.65
N ALA A 58 -42.49 7.09 22.49
CA ALA A 58 -43.78 6.46 22.21
C ALA A 58 -44.81 7.47 21.61
N PRO A 59 -46.03 7.03 21.20
CA PRO A 59 -46.74 7.60 20.04
C PRO A 59 -47.87 8.64 20.30
N ALA A 60 -48.21 9.37 19.22
CA ALA A 60 -49.46 10.10 18.85
C ALA A 60 -49.75 11.48 19.51
N PRO A 61 -50.51 12.43 18.89
CA PRO A 61 -51.54 12.25 17.85
C PRO A 61 -51.52 13.23 16.65
N ALA A 62 -52.47 13.04 15.74
CA ALA A 62 -52.66 13.73 14.45
C ALA A 62 -53.22 15.17 14.55
N ARG A 63 -52.78 16.08 13.65
CA ARG A 63 -53.63 17.15 13.07
C ARG A 63 -53.03 17.86 11.83
N GLN A 64 -53.82 17.80 10.75
CA GLN A 64 -54.12 18.74 9.64
C GLN A 64 -53.03 19.51 8.82
N ARG A 65 -53.00 19.13 7.53
CA ARG A 65 -52.85 19.90 6.26
C ARG A 65 -52.59 21.41 6.31
N ASN A 66 -51.60 21.87 5.51
CA ASN A 66 -51.88 22.74 4.36
C ASN A 66 -50.82 22.63 3.23
N PRO A 67 -51.24 22.65 1.95
CA PRO A 67 -50.36 22.63 0.78
C PRO A 67 -49.93 24.06 0.43
N PHE A 68 -48.98 24.22 -0.49
CA PHE A 68 -48.40 25.49 -0.97
C PHE A 68 -47.22 26.03 -0.14
N LEU A 69 -46.02 25.56 -0.47
CA LEU A 69 -44.93 26.43 -0.95
C LEU A 69 -43.82 25.55 -1.54
N ARG A 70 -43.65 25.71 -2.86
CA ARG A 70 -42.68 25.00 -3.69
C ARG A 70 -41.32 25.69 -3.60
N ARG A 71 -40.29 24.84 -3.57
CA ARG A 71 -38.94 25.00 -4.15
C ARG A 71 -38.02 26.07 -3.55
N THR A 72 -37.13 25.58 -2.70
CA THR A 72 -35.73 26.03 -2.66
C THR A 72 -34.85 24.80 -2.59
N ILE A 73 -33.92 24.69 -3.54
CA ILE A 73 -32.94 23.61 -3.66
C ILE A 73 -31.91 23.82 -2.54
N LEU A 74 -31.86 22.90 -1.59
CA LEU A 74 -30.72 22.76 -0.69
C LEU A 74 -29.79 21.70 -1.28
N LEU A 75 -28.66 22.15 -1.81
CA LEU A 75 -27.50 21.31 -2.10
C LEU A 75 -26.98 20.77 -0.76
N PRO A 76 -26.94 19.45 -0.51
CA PRO A 76 -26.11 18.92 0.55
C PRO A 76 -24.67 18.89 0.05
N ALA A 77 -23.78 19.57 0.77
CA ALA A 77 -22.34 19.46 0.64
C ALA A 77 -21.94 18.00 0.90
N ALA A 78 -21.67 17.24 -0.17
CA ALA A 78 -21.13 15.90 -0.09
C ALA A 78 -19.61 15.99 0.15
N ALA A 79 -19.18 15.68 1.37
CA ALA A 79 -17.78 15.48 1.69
C ALA A 79 -17.26 14.26 0.90
N CYS A 80 -16.31 14.49 0.01
CA CYS A 80 -15.69 13.46 -0.81
C CYS A 80 -14.72 12.62 0.02
N ALA A 81 -15.10 11.39 0.35
CA ALA A 81 -14.17 10.34 0.74
C ALA A 81 -13.75 9.59 -0.53
N VAL A 82 -12.45 9.59 -0.87
CA VAL A 82 -11.89 8.68 -1.89
C VAL A 82 -10.60 8.05 -1.38
N ALA A 83 -10.54 6.74 -1.66
CA ALA A 83 -9.57 5.72 -1.28
C ALA A 83 -8.09 6.09 -1.53
N GLY A 84 -7.28 5.92 -0.49
CA GLY A 84 -5.85 5.63 -0.57
C GLY A 84 -5.66 4.11 -0.48
N ALA A 85 -4.62 3.61 -1.14
CA ALA A 85 -4.34 2.20 -1.38
C ALA A 85 -4.64 1.29 -0.17
N ALA A 86 -5.51 0.32 -0.42
CA ALA A 86 -5.73 -0.79 0.48
C ALA A 86 -4.68 -1.87 0.18
N VAL A 87 -3.74 -2.06 1.11
CA VAL A 87 -3.38 -3.43 1.51
C VAL A 87 -4.52 -3.86 2.44
N ALA A 88 -5.52 -4.54 1.88
CA ALA A 88 -6.69 -4.98 2.62
C ALA A 88 -6.38 -6.27 3.40
N GLY A 89 -5.98 -6.13 4.67
CA GLY A 89 -6.38 -7.08 5.69
C GLY A 89 -7.85 -6.82 6.03
N PHE A 90 -8.77 -7.64 5.52
CA PHE A 90 -10.19 -7.55 5.88
C PHE A 90 -10.41 -8.14 7.29
N ALA A 91 -10.84 -7.31 8.24
CA ALA A 91 -11.57 -7.77 9.41
C ALA A 91 -13.07 -7.61 9.13
N LEU A 92 -13.78 -8.74 9.03
CA LEU A 92 -15.22 -8.80 8.84
C LEU A 92 -15.93 -8.39 10.14
N THR A 93 -16.85 -7.42 10.08
CA THR A 93 -17.96 -7.31 11.03
C THR A 93 -19.19 -7.98 10.43
N GLY A 94 -19.59 -9.12 10.99
CA GLY A 94 -20.82 -9.81 10.63
C GLY A 94 -20.75 -11.28 11.03
N GLY A 95 -21.40 -11.62 12.14
CA GLY A 95 -21.24 -12.88 12.87
C GLY A 95 -21.48 -14.15 12.04
N GLY A 96 -20.58 -15.10 12.24
CA GLY A 96 -20.63 -16.46 11.73
C GLY A 96 -19.40 -17.19 12.25
N ASP A 97 -19.63 -18.23 13.03
CA ASP A 97 -18.68 -18.96 13.86
C ASP A 97 -17.44 -19.50 13.08
N GLY A 98 -16.25 -19.37 13.68
CA GLY A 98 -15.02 -20.11 13.35
C GLY A 98 -14.34 -19.86 11.99
N GLY A 99 -13.33 -18.97 11.95
CA GLY A 99 -12.41 -18.85 10.82
C GLY A 99 -10.99 -18.48 11.25
N ASP A 100 -10.06 -19.44 11.18
CA ASP A 100 -8.64 -19.28 11.49
C ASP A 100 -8.01 -18.15 10.65
N GLY A 101 -7.72 -17.02 11.29
CA GLY A 101 -6.89 -15.96 10.73
C GLY A 101 -5.44 -16.45 10.58
N LYS A 102 -5.11 -17.05 9.44
CA LYS A 102 -3.74 -17.48 9.15
C LYS A 102 -2.89 -16.26 8.82
N THR A 103 -1.90 -16.00 9.67
CA THR A 103 -0.81 -15.03 9.45
C THR A 103 -0.10 -15.35 8.12
N PRO A 104 0.45 -14.36 7.39
CA PRO A 104 1.23 -14.62 6.20
C PRO A 104 2.34 -15.64 6.52
N LEU A 105 2.41 -16.71 5.71
CA LEU A 105 3.34 -17.81 5.94
C LEU A 105 4.78 -17.31 5.73
N ALA A 106 5.42 -16.89 6.82
CA ALA A 106 6.85 -16.62 6.84
C ALA A 106 7.58 -17.90 6.38
N THR A 107 8.31 -17.78 5.27
CA THR A 107 8.78 -18.92 4.49
C THR A 107 10.28 -18.85 4.18
N GLY A 108 10.94 -17.73 4.50
CA GLY A 108 12.38 -17.58 4.28
C GLY A 108 13.03 -16.44 5.08
N PRO A 109 14.36 -16.28 4.95
CA PRO A 109 15.09 -15.14 5.46
C PRO A 109 14.74 -13.86 4.70
N ALA A 110 15.14 -12.70 5.22
CA ALA A 110 15.00 -11.41 4.55
C ALA A 110 15.45 -11.45 3.06
N LEU A 111 14.63 -10.88 2.19
CA LEU A 111 15.00 -10.71 0.78
C LEU A 111 16.10 -9.65 0.66
N THR A 112 17.09 -9.89 -0.20
CA THR A 112 18.22 -8.97 -0.37
C THR A 112 18.55 -8.69 -1.83
N THR A 113 19.17 -7.54 -2.08
CA THR A 113 19.62 -7.13 -3.42
C THR A 113 20.87 -6.27 -3.33
N HIS A 114 21.58 -6.16 -4.45
CA HIS A 114 22.59 -5.14 -4.64
C HIS A 114 21.91 -3.77 -4.83
N ILE A 115 22.37 -2.76 -4.11
CA ILE A 115 21.88 -1.39 -4.25
C ILE A 115 22.50 -0.79 -5.51
N GLY A 116 21.70 -0.62 -6.56
CA GLY A 116 22.14 0.02 -7.81
C GLY A 116 22.56 1.48 -7.61
N THR A 117 23.42 1.97 -8.49
CA THR A 117 23.98 3.33 -8.43
C THR A 117 22.92 4.34 -8.83
N ALA A 118 22.70 5.35 -7.98
CA ALA A 118 21.75 6.42 -8.26
C ALA A 118 22.41 7.57 -9.03
N ASP A 119 21.81 7.96 -10.16
CA ASP A 119 22.18 9.15 -10.92
C ASP A 119 21.01 10.16 -10.97
N ALA A 120 21.16 11.25 -10.23
CA ALA A 120 20.18 12.33 -10.21
C ALA A 120 20.07 13.08 -11.55
N LYS A 121 21.12 13.09 -12.38
CA LYS A 121 21.12 13.81 -13.67
C LYS A 121 20.43 13.00 -14.77
N GLY A 122 20.49 11.67 -14.68
CA GLY A 122 19.92 10.76 -15.67
C GLY A 122 18.40 10.56 -15.58
N ALA A 123 17.77 10.88 -14.45
CA ALA A 123 16.34 10.61 -14.19
C ALA A 123 15.42 11.22 -15.23
N SER A 124 15.54 12.53 -15.47
CA SER A 124 14.67 13.24 -16.43
C SER A 124 14.87 12.73 -17.86
N GLN A 125 16.11 12.41 -18.25
CA GLN A 125 16.39 11.85 -19.57
C GLN A 125 15.77 10.45 -19.73
N LEU A 126 15.89 9.60 -18.70
CA LEU A 126 15.31 8.26 -18.71
C LEU A 126 13.78 8.33 -18.76
N LEU A 127 13.14 9.14 -17.91
CA LEU A 127 11.68 9.30 -17.90
C LEU A 127 11.14 9.89 -19.21
N ASN A 128 11.87 10.80 -19.85
CA ASN A 128 11.50 11.30 -21.17
C ASN A 128 11.55 10.19 -22.23
N ARG A 129 12.56 9.31 -22.20
CA ARG A 129 12.64 8.15 -23.10
C ARG A 129 11.51 7.15 -22.84
N ILE A 130 11.22 6.85 -21.58
CA ILE A 130 10.11 5.96 -21.18
C ILE A 130 8.78 6.55 -21.65
N SER A 131 8.57 7.86 -21.45
CA SER A 131 7.38 8.58 -21.92
C SER A 131 7.19 8.46 -23.42
N LEU A 132 8.26 8.64 -24.21
CA LEU A 132 8.21 8.48 -25.67
C LEU A 132 7.90 7.04 -26.09
N ALA A 133 8.57 6.04 -25.51
CA ALA A 133 8.28 4.64 -25.79
C ALA A 133 6.84 4.24 -25.44
N ALA A 134 6.31 4.78 -24.34
CA ALA A 134 4.92 4.58 -23.96
C ALA A 134 3.93 5.25 -24.93
N ALA A 135 4.28 6.40 -25.51
CA ALA A 135 3.43 7.10 -26.47
C ALA A 135 3.29 6.37 -27.81
N ASP A 136 4.29 5.57 -28.17
CA ASP A 136 4.30 4.73 -29.38
C ASP A 136 3.47 3.43 -29.21
N THR A 137 2.95 3.17 -28.01
CA THR A 137 2.18 1.96 -27.68
C THR A 137 0.69 2.26 -27.65
N SER A 138 -0.11 1.49 -28.39
CA SER A 138 -1.57 1.53 -28.24
C SER A 138 -2.00 0.81 -26.96
N GLY A 139 -2.84 1.45 -26.16
CA GLY A 139 -3.45 0.87 -24.96
C GLY A 139 -4.85 0.31 -25.26
N PRO A 140 -5.37 -0.61 -24.42
CA PRO A 140 -6.68 -1.17 -24.61
C PRO A 140 -7.77 -0.16 -24.24
N THR A 141 -8.85 -0.16 -25.02
CA THR A 141 -10.11 0.48 -24.61
C THR A 141 -10.93 -0.53 -23.83
N VAL A 142 -11.23 -0.24 -22.56
CA VAL A 142 -12.06 -1.11 -21.70
C VAL A 142 -13.52 -0.72 -21.84
N ARG A 143 -14.38 -1.69 -22.21
CA ARG A 143 -15.84 -1.49 -22.28
C ARG A 143 -16.50 -1.86 -20.95
N ASP A 144 -17.71 -1.36 -20.75
CA ASP A 144 -18.57 -1.81 -19.65
C ASP A 144 -18.77 -3.32 -19.71
N GLY A 145 -18.75 -3.97 -18.53
CA GLY A 145 -18.84 -5.43 -18.39
C GLY A 145 -17.52 -6.18 -18.61
N GLN A 146 -16.46 -5.52 -19.08
CA GLN A 146 -15.11 -6.08 -19.12
C GLN A 146 -14.35 -5.77 -17.83
N TYR A 147 -13.21 -6.43 -17.64
CA TYR A 147 -12.34 -6.27 -16.47
C TYR A 147 -10.89 -6.07 -16.93
N ILE A 148 -10.17 -5.21 -16.22
CA ILE A 148 -8.71 -5.18 -16.28
C ILE A 148 -8.20 -6.34 -15.44
N TYR A 149 -7.45 -7.23 -16.07
CA TYR A 149 -6.72 -8.31 -15.42
C TYR A 149 -5.24 -7.93 -15.31
N VAL A 150 -4.69 -8.03 -14.11
CA VAL A 150 -3.25 -7.93 -13.87
C VAL A 150 -2.78 -9.18 -13.13
N ALA A 151 -1.74 -9.82 -13.67
CA ALA A 151 -1.00 -10.88 -12.99
C ALA A 151 0.38 -10.37 -12.62
N SER A 152 0.81 -10.73 -11.42
CA SER A 152 2.13 -10.41 -10.91
C SER A 152 2.71 -11.54 -10.06
N LYS A 153 4.01 -11.45 -9.81
CA LYS A 153 4.72 -12.18 -8.77
C LYS A 153 5.13 -11.19 -7.70
N VAL A 154 4.79 -11.46 -6.44
CA VAL A 154 5.02 -10.54 -5.33
C VAL A 154 5.72 -11.24 -4.17
N ALA A 155 6.49 -10.47 -3.42
CA ALA A 155 7.12 -10.91 -2.18
C ALA A 155 7.38 -9.70 -1.28
N SER A 156 7.46 -9.94 0.03
CA SER A 156 7.78 -8.90 1.01
C SER A 156 8.61 -9.45 2.15
N THR A 157 9.32 -8.55 2.81
CA THR A 157 10.07 -8.78 4.03
C THR A 157 9.42 -8.01 5.17
N PHE A 158 9.28 -8.64 6.34
CA PHE A 158 8.64 -8.04 7.50
C PHE A 158 9.26 -8.56 8.80
N PRO A 159 9.22 -7.77 9.89
CA PRO A 159 9.59 -8.26 11.21
C PRO A 159 8.57 -9.28 11.71
N LYS A 160 9.07 -10.37 12.28
CA LYS A 160 8.28 -11.38 12.98
C LYS A 160 8.84 -11.57 14.38
N THR A 161 7.99 -11.33 15.37
CA THR A 161 8.31 -11.53 16.78
C THR A 161 7.74 -12.85 17.27
N VAL A 162 8.59 -13.70 17.83
CA VAL A 162 8.23 -14.97 18.49
C VAL A 162 9.03 -15.03 19.79
N ASP A 163 8.34 -15.26 20.91
CA ASP A 163 8.95 -15.35 22.25
C ASP A 163 9.91 -14.16 22.54
N ASP A 164 9.39 -12.92 22.39
CA ASP A 164 10.11 -11.64 22.56
C ASP A 164 11.35 -11.43 21.67
N LYS A 165 11.58 -12.32 20.71
CA LYS A 165 12.64 -12.20 19.71
C LYS A 165 12.07 -11.78 18.37
N THR A 166 12.48 -10.62 17.89
CA THR A 166 12.15 -10.16 16.55
C THR A 166 13.19 -10.65 15.54
N THR A 167 12.72 -11.13 14.40
CA THR A 167 13.57 -11.52 13.27
C THR A 167 12.98 -10.97 11.98
N ILE A 168 13.84 -10.59 11.05
CA ILE A 168 13.40 -10.15 9.73
C ILE A 168 13.25 -11.39 8.83
N VAL A 169 12.02 -11.66 8.41
CA VAL A 169 11.63 -12.82 7.60
C VAL A 169 10.95 -12.36 6.31
N SER A 170 10.81 -13.27 5.36
CA SER A 170 10.08 -12.99 4.12
C SER A 170 8.94 -13.96 3.86
N GLN A 171 8.04 -13.51 3.01
CA GLN A 171 7.17 -14.37 2.22
C GLN A 171 7.91 -14.82 0.96
N GLU A 172 7.77 -16.10 0.61
CA GLU A 172 8.21 -16.65 -0.66
C GLU A 172 7.52 -15.92 -1.82
N LEU A 173 8.24 -15.75 -2.93
CA LEU A 173 7.69 -15.19 -4.15
C LEU A 173 6.49 -16.01 -4.64
N HIS A 174 5.32 -15.38 -4.70
CA HIS A 174 4.08 -16.07 -5.03
C HIS A 174 3.25 -15.28 -6.04
N PRO A 175 2.32 -15.93 -6.76
CA PRO A 175 1.47 -15.25 -7.73
C PRO A 175 0.41 -14.41 -7.04
N ARG A 176 0.14 -13.24 -7.62
CA ARG A 176 -0.98 -12.37 -7.33
C ARG A 176 -1.75 -12.11 -8.62
N GLN A 177 -3.08 -12.20 -8.58
CA GLN A 177 -3.96 -11.94 -9.71
C GLN A 177 -5.12 -11.07 -9.27
N VAL A 178 -5.37 -10.00 -10.00
CA VAL A 178 -6.45 -9.07 -9.73
C VAL A 178 -7.28 -8.85 -10.98
N TRP A 179 -8.59 -8.75 -10.77
CA TRP A 179 -9.57 -8.31 -11.77
C TRP A 179 -10.24 -7.08 -11.24
N GLN A 180 -10.29 -6.01 -12.04
CA GLN A 180 -10.93 -4.76 -11.65
C GLN A 180 -11.88 -4.30 -12.75
N SER A 181 -13.14 -4.00 -12.37
CA SER A 181 -14.09 -3.34 -13.27
C SER A 181 -13.56 -1.96 -13.67
N PRO A 182 -13.84 -1.47 -14.88
CA PRO A 182 -13.39 -0.15 -15.31
C PRO A 182 -13.87 0.99 -14.42
N ASP A 183 -15.02 0.86 -13.74
CA ASP A 183 -15.53 1.86 -12.80
C ASP A 183 -14.95 1.75 -11.38
N GLY A 184 -14.14 0.73 -11.09
CA GLY A 184 -13.41 0.60 -9.83
C GLY A 184 -14.25 0.09 -8.66
N LYS A 185 -15.49 -0.38 -8.90
CA LYS A 185 -16.40 -0.79 -7.81
C LYS A 185 -16.45 -2.28 -7.57
N ASP A 186 -16.19 -3.08 -8.60
CA ASP A 186 -16.23 -4.53 -8.56
C ASP A 186 -14.87 -5.12 -8.95
N GLY A 187 -14.48 -6.20 -8.29
CA GLY A 187 -13.21 -6.83 -8.55
C GLY A 187 -13.04 -8.15 -7.80
N TRP A 188 -11.92 -8.79 -8.08
CA TRP A 188 -11.53 -10.06 -7.46
C TRP A 188 -10.03 -10.08 -7.24
N LEU A 189 -9.61 -10.62 -6.10
CA LEU A 189 -8.19 -10.82 -5.78
C LEU A 189 -7.93 -12.29 -5.47
N ILE A 190 -6.87 -12.83 -6.06
CA ILE A 190 -6.26 -14.09 -5.66
C ILE A 190 -4.80 -13.83 -5.34
N GLU A 191 -4.43 -14.04 -4.10
CA GLU A 191 -3.06 -13.94 -3.59
C GLU A 191 -2.84 -14.98 -2.49
N ARG A 192 -1.80 -15.78 -2.62
CA ARG A 192 -1.49 -16.84 -1.67
C ARG A 192 -1.01 -16.24 -0.36
N GLY A 193 -1.62 -16.61 0.77
CA GLY A 193 -1.22 -16.15 2.10
C GLY A 193 -2.02 -14.95 2.59
N GLU A 194 -2.54 -14.14 1.66
CA GLU A 194 -3.46 -13.03 1.96
C GLU A 194 -4.92 -13.41 1.69
N THR A 195 -5.16 -14.25 0.69
CA THR A 195 -6.49 -14.79 0.35
C THR A 195 -6.49 -16.32 0.42
N GLY A 196 -7.67 -16.93 0.54
CA GLY A 196 -7.80 -18.37 0.30
C GLY A 196 -7.61 -18.72 -1.18
N ASP A 197 -7.42 -19.99 -1.52
CA ASP A 197 -7.18 -20.45 -2.91
C ASP A 197 -8.29 -20.04 -3.91
N LYS A 198 -9.47 -19.74 -3.39
CA LYS A 198 -10.62 -19.27 -4.20
C LYS A 198 -10.58 -17.77 -4.47
N GLY A 199 -9.76 -17.01 -3.75
CA GLY A 199 -9.71 -15.55 -3.74
C GLY A 199 -10.82 -14.90 -2.92
N ILE A 200 -10.88 -13.57 -2.99
CA ILE A 200 -11.89 -12.72 -2.33
C ILE A 200 -12.49 -11.71 -3.32
N THR A 201 -13.72 -11.28 -3.05
CA THR A 201 -14.34 -10.16 -3.76
C THR A 201 -13.70 -8.84 -3.32
N LEU A 202 -13.38 -7.98 -4.27
CA LEU A 202 -13.08 -6.57 -4.03
C LEU A 202 -14.30 -5.76 -4.42
N ALA A 203 -15.13 -5.37 -3.45
CA ALA A 203 -16.30 -4.53 -3.69
C ALA A 203 -16.19 -3.23 -2.91
N SER A 204 -16.43 -2.10 -3.59
CA SER A 204 -16.38 -0.77 -2.98
C SER A 204 -17.44 0.15 -3.58
N SER A 205 -18.10 0.94 -2.73
CA SER A 205 -18.99 2.02 -3.17
C SER A 205 -18.23 3.23 -3.72
N VAL A 206 -16.94 3.33 -3.37
CA VAL A 206 -16.02 4.39 -3.79
C VAL A 206 -15.08 3.82 -4.86
N PRO A 207 -15.05 4.41 -6.08
CA PRO A 207 -14.13 3.98 -7.12
C PRO A 207 -12.68 4.00 -6.66
N MET A 208 -11.94 2.94 -6.98
CA MET A 208 -10.49 2.93 -6.83
C MET A 208 -9.85 4.08 -7.64
N SER A 209 -8.83 4.74 -7.09
CA SER A 209 -8.11 5.83 -7.77
C SER A 209 -7.48 5.38 -9.09
N ALA A 210 -6.94 4.14 -9.11
CA ALA A 210 -6.35 3.50 -10.26
C ALA A 210 -7.37 2.84 -11.22
N ALA A 211 -8.68 2.97 -10.97
CA ALA A 211 -9.71 2.45 -11.87
C ALA A 211 -9.65 3.13 -13.23
N TYR A 212 -9.88 2.37 -14.30
CA TYR A 212 -9.78 2.85 -15.68
C TYR A 212 -10.59 4.13 -15.95
N ASN A 213 -11.86 4.16 -15.51
CA ASN A 213 -12.75 5.30 -15.70
C ASN A 213 -12.37 6.52 -14.86
N THR A 214 -11.66 6.31 -13.74
CA THR A 214 -11.07 7.40 -12.94
C THR A 214 -9.85 7.96 -13.66
N LEU A 215 -8.96 7.09 -14.13
CA LEU A 215 -7.76 7.43 -14.89
C LEU A 215 -8.11 8.18 -16.20
N ALA A 216 -9.12 7.74 -16.93
CA ALA A 216 -9.58 8.37 -18.17
C ALA A 216 -10.10 9.81 -18.00
N LYS A 217 -10.36 10.24 -16.75
CA LYS A 217 -10.77 11.62 -16.44
C LYS A 217 -9.63 12.49 -15.94
N LEU A 218 -8.43 11.92 -15.76
CA LEU A 218 -7.27 12.69 -15.33
C LEU A 218 -6.79 13.60 -16.46
N PRO A 219 -6.25 14.79 -16.13
CA PRO A 219 -5.63 15.66 -17.12
C PRO A 219 -4.48 14.95 -17.84
N THR A 220 -4.39 15.11 -19.16
CA THR A 220 -3.26 14.65 -19.98
C THR A 220 -2.20 15.74 -20.18
N ASP A 221 -2.43 16.95 -19.67
CA ASP A 221 -1.39 17.98 -19.54
C ASP A 221 -0.52 17.68 -18.29
N PRO A 222 0.82 17.58 -18.43
CA PRO A 222 1.69 17.23 -17.31
C PRO A 222 1.64 18.21 -16.13
N ASP A 223 1.51 19.51 -16.36
CA ASP A 223 1.48 20.50 -15.28
C ASP A 223 0.14 20.47 -14.52
N ALA A 224 -0.97 20.34 -15.25
CA ALA A 224 -2.28 20.15 -14.66
C ALA A 224 -2.36 18.84 -13.86
N LEU A 225 -1.79 17.74 -14.37
CA LEU A 225 -1.78 16.45 -13.69
C LEU A 225 -0.90 16.49 -12.43
N LEU A 226 0.31 17.07 -12.52
CA LEU A 226 1.19 17.25 -11.36
C LEU A 226 0.50 18.06 -10.25
N LYS A 227 -0.15 19.17 -10.62
CA LYS A 227 -0.92 19.99 -9.67
C LYS A 227 -2.03 19.18 -9.00
N LYS A 228 -2.77 18.38 -9.77
CA LYS A 228 -3.84 17.54 -9.24
C LYS A 228 -3.30 16.48 -8.27
N ILE A 229 -2.23 15.76 -8.63
CA ILE A 229 -1.61 14.74 -7.77
C ILE A 229 -1.18 15.35 -6.45
N TYR A 230 -0.50 16.50 -6.48
CA TYR A 230 -0.10 17.17 -5.27
C TYR A 230 -1.26 17.66 -4.41
N GLN A 231 -2.35 18.14 -5.02
CA GLN A 231 -3.56 18.49 -4.28
C GLN A 231 -4.18 17.28 -3.58
N ASP A 232 -4.18 16.12 -4.23
CA ASP A 232 -4.71 14.88 -3.65
C ASP A 232 -3.78 14.37 -2.54
N VAL A 233 -2.47 14.43 -2.75
CA VAL A 233 -1.44 14.12 -1.74
C VAL A 233 -1.57 15.04 -0.52
N ASP A 234 -1.72 16.34 -0.71
CA ASP A 234 -1.83 17.32 0.39
C ASP A 234 -3.06 17.11 1.26
N LYS A 235 -4.12 16.52 0.71
CA LYS A 235 -5.35 16.22 1.45
C LYS A 235 -5.28 14.88 2.18
N ASN A 236 -4.63 13.89 1.57
CA ASN A 236 -4.84 12.49 1.96
C ASN A 236 -3.60 11.79 2.53
N ARG A 237 -2.39 12.33 2.31
CA ARG A 237 -1.17 11.65 2.79
C ARG A 237 -1.11 11.64 4.30
N ASP A 238 -0.42 10.63 4.83
CA ASP A 238 0.15 10.75 6.16
C ASP A 238 1.11 11.94 6.21
N LYS A 239 0.97 12.79 7.23
CA LYS A 239 1.80 13.99 7.42
C LYS A 239 3.26 13.65 7.69
N GLU A 240 3.54 12.44 8.17
CA GLU A 240 4.89 11.95 8.38
C GLU A 240 5.58 11.71 7.04
N VAL A 241 4.87 11.19 6.03
CA VAL A 241 5.43 10.92 4.70
C VAL A 241 5.75 12.25 3.97
N PRO A 242 6.97 12.43 3.46
CA PRO A 242 7.31 13.62 2.71
C PRO A 242 6.43 13.76 1.48
N ARG A 243 5.98 14.99 1.22
CA ARG A 243 5.02 15.31 0.15
C ARG A 243 5.45 14.76 -1.22
N ASP A 244 6.71 14.94 -1.58
CA ASP A 244 7.25 14.47 -2.85
C ASP A 244 7.42 12.95 -2.90
N GLN A 245 7.63 12.29 -1.75
CA GLN A 245 7.61 10.82 -1.67
C GLN A 245 6.21 10.30 -1.95
N ALA A 246 5.21 10.86 -1.27
CA ALA A 246 3.81 10.49 -1.47
C ALA A 246 3.35 10.74 -2.92
N ALA A 247 3.81 11.82 -3.56
CA ALA A 247 3.52 12.08 -4.96
C ALA A 247 4.17 11.05 -5.90
N PHE A 248 5.41 10.63 -5.62
CA PHE A 248 6.08 9.59 -6.40
C PHE A 248 5.30 8.27 -6.25
N VAL A 249 5.08 7.79 -5.02
CA VAL A 249 4.32 6.55 -4.75
C VAL A 249 2.95 6.58 -5.43
N ALA A 250 2.20 7.68 -5.30
CA ALA A 250 0.90 7.81 -5.94
C ALA A 250 0.95 7.61 -7.46
N ILE A 251 1.98 8.10 -8.16
CA ILE A 251 2.13 7.86 -9.60
C ILE A 251 2.44 6.38 -9.89
N GLY A 252 3.26 5.74 -9.04
CA GLY A 252 3.56 4.31 -9.12
C GLY A 252 2.30 3.47 -9.01
N ASP A 253 1.44 3.76 -8.03
CA ASP A 253 0.14 3.09 -7.83
C ASP A 253 -0.78 3.25 -9.05
N LEU A 254 -0.73 4.40 -9.72
CA LEU A 254 -1.47 4.62 -10.97
C LEU A 254 -0.87 3.87 -12.16
N LEU A 255 0.32 3.28 -12.06
CA LEU A 255 1.03 2.59 -13.12
C LEU A 255 1.16 1.08 -12.92
N SER A 256 1.25 0.57 -11.69
CA SER A 256 1.73 -0.79 -11.37
C SER A 256 0.62 -1.87 -11.38
N GLU A 257 -0.47 -1.66 -10.64
CA GLU A 257 -1.64 -2.56 -10.59
C GLU A 257 -2.83 -1.95 -11.35
N SER A 258 -2.55 -1.30 -12.47
CA SER A 258 -3.54 -0.62 -13.31
C SER A 258 -3.26 -0.83 -14.80
N TYR A 259 -4.19 -0.39 -15.65
CA TYR A 259 -3.98 -0.31 -17.09
C TYR A 259 -4.45 1.06 -17.60
N PRO A 260 -3.64 2.12 -17.44
CA PRO A 260 -4.08 3.47 -17.76
C PRO A 260 -4.32 3.64 -19.27
N PRO A 261 -5.23 4.56 -19.68
CA PRO A 261 -5.38 4.91 -21.08
C PRO A 261 -4.06 5.34 -21.72
N ALA A 262 -3.87 5.01 -23.00
CA ALA A 262 -2.60 5.23 -23.72
C ALA A 262 -2.12 6.68 -23.67
N GLU A 263 -3.04 7.65 -23.73
CA GLU A 263 -2.72 9.08 -23.68
C GLU A 263 -2.24 9.55 -22.29
N LEU A 264 -2.60 8.84 -21.23
CA LEU A 264 -2.24 9.18 -19.85
C LEU A 264 -0.86 8.64 -19.46
N VAL A 265 -0.49 7.44 -19.92
CA VAL A 265 0.76 6.77 -19.51
C VAL A 265 2.01 7.65 -19.76
N PRO A 266 2.23 8.23 -20.96
CA PRO A 266 3.37 9.13 -21.19
C PRO A 266 3.38 10.34 -20.26
N THR A 267 2.19 10.84 -19.91
CA THR A 267 2.00 12.00 -19.05
C THR A 267 2.39 11.68 -17.61
N LEU A 268 2.03 10.50 -17.09
CA LEU A 268 2.44 10.05 -15.75
C LEU A 268 3.98 10.02 -15.61
N TYR A 269 4.70 9.55 -16.64
CA TYR A 269 6.17 9.58 -16.62
C TYR A 269 6.76 11.00 -16.72
N LYS A 270 6.16 11.89 -17.52
CA LYS A 270 6.55 13.30 -17.57
C LYS A 270 6.32 14.01 -16.22
N VAL A 271 5.24 13.67 -15.52
CA VAL A 271 4.96 14.18 -14.18
C VAL A 271 6.00 13.67 -13.19
N ALA A 272 6.30 12.36 -13.19
CA ALA A 272 7.33 11.80 -12.32
C ALA A 272 8.69 12.50 -12.51
N ALA A 273 9.03 12.92 -13.74
CA ALA A 273 10.28 13.62 -14.03
C ALA A 273 10.37 15.02 -13.40
N LYS A 274 9.23 15.59 -12.99
CA LYS A 274 9.13 16.89 -12.32
C LYS A 274 9.16 16.77 -10.80
N ILE A 275 9.10 15.56 -10.24
CA ILE A 275 9.13 15.36 -8.79
C ILE A 275 10.57 15.53 -8.27
N PRO A 276 10.78 16.40 -7.26
CA PRO A 276 12.10 16.54 -6.64
C PRO A 276 12.61 15.24 -6.00
N GLY A 277 13.89 14.95 -6.23
CA GLY A 277 14.59 13.80 -5.64
C GLY A 277 14.48 12.49 -6.42
N VAL A 278 13.83 12.48 -7.59
CA VAL A 278 13.81 11.31 -8.48
C VAL A 278 15.17 11.13 -9.14
N VAL A 279 15.67 9.90 -9.13
CA VAL A 279 16.98 9.49 -9.67
C VAL A 279 16.80 8.35 -10.68
N ALA A 280 17.75 8.19 -11.61
CA ALA A 280 17.87 6.98 -12.40
C ALA A 280 18.74 5.95 -11.65
N VAL A 281 18.48 4.67 -11.89
CA VAL A 281 19.30 3.54 -11.41
C VAL A 281 19.61 2.66 -12.62
N ASP A 282 20.90 2.35 -12.80
CA ASP A 282 21.46 1.69 -13.99
C ASP A 282 21.21 0.18 -14.04
N ASP A 283 21.10 -0.46 -12.88
CA ASP A 283 20.74 -1.86 -12.75
C ASP A 283 19.79 -2.09 -11.58
N ALA A 284 18.59 -2.58 -11.91
CA ALA A 284 17.60 -3.06 -10.97
C ALA A 284 17.05 -4.40 -11.46
N VAL A 285 16.68 -5.26 -10.52
CA VAL A 285 16.17 -6.61 -10.81
C VAL A 285 14.77 -6.72 -10.22
N ASP A 286 13.82 -7.10 -11.06
CA ASP A 286 12.44 -7.31 -10.61
C ASP A 286 12.27 -8.61 -9.82
N ALA A 287 11.07 -8.83 -9.29
CA ALA A 287 10.79 -10.00 -8.46
C ALA A 287 11.00 -11.36 -9.17
N THR A 288 11.04 -11.39 -10.51
CA THR A 288 11.24 -12.60 -11.32
C THR A 288 12.66 -12.75 -11.85
N GLY A 289 13.57 -11.84 -11.52
CA GLY A 289 14.97 -11.89 -11.95
C GLY A 289 15.27 -11.16 -13.27
N ARG A 290 14.31 -10.40 -13.83
CA ARG A 290 14.54 -9.63 -15.06
C ARG A 290 15.33 -8.37 -14.73
N HIS A 291 16.48 -8.20 -15.40
CA HIS A 291 17.31 -7.00 -15.27
C HIS A 291 16.75 -5.83 -16.08
N GLY A 292 16.69 -4.68 -15.45
CA GLY A 292 16.15 -3.45 -15.99
C GLY A 292 16.97 -2.22 -15.62
N VAL A 293 16.53 -1.06 -16.11
CA VAL A 293 16.87 0.25 -15.54
C VAL A 293 15.71 0.69 -14.66
N ALA A 294 15.97 1.49 -13.63
CA ALA A 294 14.89 1.99 -12.78
C ALA A 294 14.87 3.50 -12.67
N VAL A 295 13.70 4.04 -12.37
CA VAL A 295 13.57 5.37 -11.78
C VAL A 295 13.20 5.18 -10.32
N ALA A 296 13.77 6.01 -9.46
CA ALA A 296 13.69 5.78 -8.03
C ALA A 296 13.57 7.07 -7.24
N ARG A 297 13.01 6.98 -6.04
CA ARG A 297 13.01 8.08 -5.07
C ARG A 297 13.30 7.56 -3.67
N LEU A 298 14.31 8.16 -3.04
CA LEU A 298 14.67 7.87 -1.65
C LEU A 298 13.80 8.71 -0.71
N ASN A 299 13.16 8.03 0.25
CA ASN A 299 12.64 8.68 1.44
C ASN A 299 13.76 8.76 2.51
N GLU A 300 14.24 9.96 2.77
CA GLU A 300 15.34 10.18 3.71
C GLU A 300 14.97 9.90 5.17
N GLN A 301 13.67 9.86 5.50
CA GLN A 301 13.21 9.63 6.87
C GLN A 301 13.32 8.16 7.30
N ASP A 302 12.95 7.23 6.42
CA ASP A 302 13.00 5.78 6.68
C ASP A 302 14.16 5.09 5.96
N GLY A 303 14.91 5.81 5.11
CA GLY A 303 16.02 5.29 4.35
C GLY A 303 15.63 4.30 3.25
N GLN A 304 14.35 4.22 2.91
CA GLN A 304 13.83 3.34 1.87
C GLN A 304 13.78 4.05 0.52
N ARG A 305 14.16 3.32 -0.52
CA ARG A 305 14.13 3.77 -1.91
C ARG A 305 13.08 2.96 -2.66
N GLU A 306 12.07 3.67 -3.15
CA GLU A 306 11.08 3.16 -4.08
C GLU A 306 11.69 3.13 -5.47
N GLU A 307 11.59 2.01 -6.20
CA GLU A 307 12.17 1.81 -7.53
C GLU A 307 11.14 1.22 -8.50
N TRP A 308 10.87 1.91 -9.62
CA TRP A 308 10.11 1.36 -10.74
C TRP A 308 11.06 0.81 -11.77
N ILE A 309 10.91 -0.45 -12.12
CA ILE A 309 11.87 -1.20 -12.93
C ILE A 309 11.32 -1.34 -14.35
N PHE A 310 12.12 -0.96 -15.34
CA PHE A 310 11.78 -0.98 -16.75
C PHE A 310 12.72 -1.88 -17.53
N ASP A 311 12.19 -2.54 -18.56
CA ASP A 311 13.01 -3.29 -19.51
C ASP A 311 14.02 -2.36 -20.19
N LYS A 312 15.28 -2.79 -20.28
CA LYS A 312 16.37 -1.94 -20.82
C LYS A 312 16.18 -1.57 -22.29
N LYS A 313 15.45 -2.39 -23.06
CA LYS A 313 15.26 -2.24 -24.51
C LYS A 313 13.92 -1.59 -24.84
N THR A 314 12.83 -2.13 -24.30
CA THR A 314 11.47 -1.69 -24.63
C THR A 314 10.99 -0.55 -23.74
N LEU A 315 11.64 -0.35 -22.58
CA LEU A 315 11.21 0.61 -21.55
C LEU A 315 9.79 0.32 -21.02
N ALA A 316 9.29 -0.91 -21.18
CA ALA A 316 8.07 -1.36 -20.55
C ALA A 316 8.28 -1.54 -19.04
N LEU A 317 7.30 -1.14 -18.23
CA LEU A 317 7.31 -1.35 -16.78
C LEU A 317 7.25 -2.85 -16.48
N LEU A 318 8.28 -3.36 -15.81
CA LEU A 318 8.40 -4.76 -15.39
C LEU A 318 7.83 -5.00 -14.00
N GLY A 319 7.89 -4.00 -13.12
CA GLY A 319 7.44 -4.10 -11.73
C GLY A 319 8.05 -2.99 -10.88
N GLU A 320 7.93 -3.14 -9.57
CA GLU A 320 8.49 -2.19 -8.61
C GLU A 320 9.09 -2.91 -7.40
N ARG A 321 9.88 -2.18 -6.62
CA ARG A 321 10.37 -2.65 -5.34
C ARG A 321 10.69 -1.49 -4.41
N THR A 322 10.60 -1.75 -3.12
CA THR A 322 11.08 -0.85 -2.08
C THR A 322 12.31 -1.49 -1.44
N VAL A 323 13.46 -0.79 -1.47
CA VAL A 323 14.73 -1.29 -0.95
C VAL A 323 15.21 -0.40 0.19
N GLN A 324 15.62 -1.00 1.30
CA GLN A 324 16.33 -0.28 2.34
C GLN A 324 17.72 0.09 1.82
N VAL A 325 18.01 1.39 1.66
CA VAL A 325 19.32 1.84 1.14
C VAL A 325 20.17 2.56 2.17
N LYS A 326 19.53 3.15 3.20
CA LYS A 326 20.20 3.76 4.35
C LYS A 326 19.71 3.10 5.63
N ALA A 327 20.55 3.04 6.66
CA ALA A 327 20.06 2.63 7.98
C ALA A 327 19.19 3.74 8.59
N VAL A 328 18.18 3.36 9.36
CA VAL A 328 17.37 4.31 10.14
C VAL A 328 18.12 4.66 11.42
N PRO A 329 18.46 5.93 11.69
CA PRO A 329 19.15 6.33 12.92
C PRO A 329 18.35 5.92 14.17
N GLY A 330 19.04 5.34 15.16
CA GLY A 330 18.42 4.91 16.42
C GLY A 330 17.55 3.66 16.29
N ALA A 331 17.51 3.01 15.13
CA ALA A 331 16.88 1.71 14.99
C ALA A 331 17.80 0.61 15.55
N GLY A 332 17.23 -0.30 16.36
CA GLY A 332 17.95 -1.44 16.93
C GLY A 332 18.25 -2.54 15.90
N ASP A 333 18.81 -3.65 16.37
CA ASP A 333 19.29 -4.77 15.53
C ASP A 333 18.20 -5.44 14.68
N ASP A 334 16.93 -5.23 15.05
CA ASP A 334 15.75 -5.77 14.36
C ASP A 334 15.28 -4.90 13.19
N ALA A 335 16.02 -3.83 12.86
CA ALA A 335 15.72 -2.98 11.72
C ALA A 335 16.09 -3.64 10.37
N LEU A 336 15.42 -3.22 9.30
CA LEU A 336 15.85 -3.57 7.95
C LEU A 336 17.24 -2.99 7.70
N LYS A 337 18.13 -3.83 7.16
CA LYS A 337 19.51 -3.45 6.86
C LYS A 337 19.60 -2.94 5.43
N PRO A 338 20.55 -2.04 5.11
CA PRO A 338 20.81 -1.68 3.73
C PRO A 338 21.01 -2.92 2.83
N GLY A 339 20.31 -2.94 1.70
CA GLY A 339 20.25 -4.07 0.77
C GLY A 339 19.05 -4.99 0.99
N THR A 340 18.29 -4.84 2.08
CA THR A 340 17.04 -5.58 2.28
C THR A 340 15.93 -5.05 1.37
N ILE A 341 15.23 -5.95 0.69
CA ILE A 341 14.03 -5.64 -0.09
C ILE A 341 12.83 -5.70 0.87
N ALA A 342 12.16 -4.58 1.09
CA ALA A 342 10.95 -4.51 1.92
C ALA A 342 9.74 -5.10 1.18
N SER A 343 9.58 -4.76 -0.09
CA SER A 343 8.54 -5.29 -0.98
C SER A 343 9.07 -5.37 -2.41
N THR A 344 8.54 -6.29 -3.21
CA THR A 344 8.82 -6.36 -4.64
C THR A 344 7.65 -6.97 -5.41
N SER A 345 7.44 -6.47 -6.62
CA SER A 345 6.50 -7.00 -7.59
C SER A 345 7.16 -7.14 -8.96
N ALA A 346 6.64 -8.09 -9.75
CA ALA A 346 6.93 -8.22 -11.17
C ALA A 346 5.61 -8.46 -11.90
N ILE A 347 5.24 -7.56 -12.78
CA ILE A 347 4.10 -7.68 -13.68
C ILE A 347 4.45 -8.76 -14.71
N THR A 348 3.65 -9.83 -14.72
CA THR A 348 3.79 -10.92 -15.67
C THR A 348 2.79 -10.82 -16.81
N GLN A 349 1.61 -10.22 -16.56
CA GLN A 349 0.59 -10.05 -17.58
C GLN A 349 -0.34 -8.89 -17.26
N ARG A 350 -0.79 -8.18 -18.32
CA ARG A 350 -1.91 -7.25 -18.28
C ARG A 350 -2.82 -7.52 -19.46
N ALA A 351 -4.13 -7.51 -19.24
CA ALA A 351 -5.11 -7.72 -20.29
C ALA A 351 -6.47 -7.10 -19.94
N VAL A 352 -7.32 -6.98 -20.96
CA VAL A 352 -8.75 -6.79 -20.78
C VAL A 352 -9.43 -8.12 -21.03
N VAL A 353 -10.30 -8.54 -20.10
CA VAL A 353 -11.03 -9.82 -20.17
C VAL A 353 -12.53 -9.57 -20.04
N ASP A 354 -13.35 -10.48 -20.57
CA ASP A 354 -14.81 -10.30 -20.66
C ASP A 354 -15.57 -10.74 -19.40
N GLY A 355 -14.84 -11.17 -18.36
CA GLY A 355 -15.46 -11.57 -17.11
C GLY A 355 -14.48 -11.65 -15.95
N ILE A 356 -15.03 -11.50 -14.74
CA ILE A 356 -14.30 -11.68 -13.50
C ILE A 356 -13.76 -13.12 -13.42
N LYS A 357 -12.53 -13.29 -12.92
CA LYS A 357 -11.82 -14.59 -12.82
C LYS A 357 -11.47 -15.23 -14.16
N GLN A 358 -11.72 -14.58 -15.30
CA GLN A 358 -11.21 -15.05 -16.58
C GLN A 358 -9.75 -14.66 -16.73
N THR A 359 -8.89 -15.61 -17.06
CA THR A 359 -7.52 -15.31 -17.48
C THR A 359 -7.47 -15.15 -19.00
N PRO A 360 -6.53 -14.37 -19.54
CA PRO A 360 -6.38 -14.26 -20.98
C PRO A 360 -6.02 -15.63 -21.57
N SER A 361 -6.71 -16.04 -22.63
CA SER A 361 -6.37 -17.25 -23.38
C SER A 361 -4.90 -17.18 -23.80
N GLY A 362 -4.08 -18.11 -23.32
CA GLY A 362 -2.63 -18.03 -23.44
C GLY A 362 -2.17 -17.81 -24.88
N SER A 363 -1.38 -16.76 -25.09
CA SER A 363 -0.39 -16.77 -26.16
C SER A 363 0.65 -17.85 -25.80
N GLN A 364 0.38 -19.09 -26.16
CA GLN A 364 1.43 -20.09 -26.35
C GLN A 364 2.37 -19.50 -27.41
N ALA A 365 3.59 -19.17 -27.00
CA ALA A 365 4.67 -18.94 -27.93
C ALA A 365 4.83 -20.22 -28.76
N GLY A 366 4.56 -20.12 -30.06
CA GLY A 366 4.92 -21.13 -31.04
C GLY A 366 6.41 -21.13 -31.34
#